data_AF-A0A538B642-F1
#
_entry.id   AF-A0A538B642-F1
#
_cell.length_a   1.000
_cell.length_b   1.000
_cell.length_c   1.000
_cell.angle_alpha   90.00
_cell.angle_beta   90.00
_cell.angle_gamma   90.00
#
_symmetry.space_group_name_H-M   'P 1'
#
loop_
_entity.id
_entity.type
_entity.pdbx_description
1 polymer ?
#
loop_
_entity_poly.entity_id
_entity_poly.type
_entity_poly.pdbx_seq_one_letter_code
_entity_poly.pdbx_strand_id
1 'polypeptide(L)'
;MTELLAAGAALRQAQRKMMSGVKAGGFRQAMERRRRVVTRLSNAAEEILRDSGHGSPGVLDAISATFEAASLDESTAEQVRAGRLSKEVAAPAGFGPASGLELIPGGAGTEEKPSKPDHSRQDAAREARSLANAAGQARRQAIKAREEADRAEAKADRLKQEAEAARIEAREASRWARDRESEATRAQSEADRAARRAERP
;
A
#
# COMPACT_ATOMS: atom_id res chain seq x y z
N MET A 1 -2.60 -3.33 -8.75
CA MET A 1 -2.40 -4.71 -9.26
C MET A 1 -0.94 -5.14 -9.33
N THR A 2 -0.06 -4.45 -10.06
CA THR A 2 1.38 -4.81 -10.21
C THR A 2 2.12 -4.98 -8.87
N GLU A 3 1.74 -4.20 -7.86
CA GLU A 3 2.30 -4.30 -6.51
C GLU A 3 1.90 -5.59 -5.77
N LEU A 4 0.69 -6.11 -5.98
CA LEU A 4 0.21 -7.36 -5.38
C LEU A 4 1.06 -8.54 -5.85
N LEU A 5 1.34 -8.57 -7.15
CA LEU A 5 2.15 -9.61 -7.78
C LEU A 5 3.61 -9.52 -7.34
N ALA A 6 4.14 -8.30 -7.26
CA ALA A 6 5.49 -8.07 -6.74
C ALA A 6 5.62 -8.49 -5.26
N ALA A 7 4.58 -8.28 -4.44
CA ALA A 7 4.54 -8.73 -3.06
C ALA A 7 4.43 -10.26 -2.95
N GLY A 8 3.59 -10.90 -3.76
CA GLY A 8 3.45 -12.35 -3.87
C GLY A 8 4.74 -13.05 -4.29
N ALA A 9 5.37 -12.56 -5.37
CA ALA A 9 6.66 -13.08 -5.84
C ALA A 9 7.77 -12.94 -4.80
N ALA A 10 7.82 -11.81 -4.07
CA ALA A 10 8.78 -11.60 -3.00
C ALA A 10 8.56 -12.58 -1.82
N LEU A 11 7.31 -12.86 -1.47
CA LEU A 11 6.97 -13.84 -0.44
C LEU A 11 7.39 -15.25 -0.86
N ARG A 12 7.04 -15.70 -2.06
CA ARG A 12 7.45 -17.01 -2.60
C ARG A 12 8.97 -17.16 -2.64
N GLN A 13 9.69 -16.10 -3.03
CA GLN A 13 11.15 -16.09 -3.02
C GLN A 13 11.71 -16.21 -1.59
N ALA A 14 11.13 -15.51 -0.62
CA ALA A 14 11.53 -15.60 0.78
C ALA A 14 11.25 -16.98 1.37
N GLN A 15 10.11 -17.59 1.04
CA GLN A 15 9.75 -18.96 1.42
C GLN A 15 10.74 -19.98 0.86
N ARG A 16 11.05 -19.92 -0.44
CA ARG A 16 12.04 -20.82 -1.06
C ARG A 16 13.41 -20.73 -0.39
N LYS A 17 13.87 -19.51 -0.08
CA LYS A 17 15.15 -19.31 0.63
C LYS A 17 15.14 -19.93 2.03
N MET A 18 14.04 -19.75 2.77
CA MET A 18 13.86 -20.36 4.08
C MET A 18 13.86 -21.89 4.02
N MET A 19 13.16 -22.49 3.06
CA MET A 19 13.12 -23.94 2.86
C MET A 19 14.48 -24.52 2.44
N SER A 20 15.29 -23.76 1.69
CA SER A 20 16.65 -24.16 1.31
C SER A 20 17.69 -24.03 2.45
N GLY A 21 17.29 -23.71 3.67
CA GLY A 21 18.19 -23.58 4.83
C GLY A 21 19.08 -22.32 4.80
N VAL A 22 18.89 -21.43 3.83
CA VAL A 22 19.59 -20.14 3.78
C VAL A 22 19.00 -19.25 4.87
N LYS A 23 19.85 -18.65 5.74
CA LYS A 23 19.42 -17.62 6.71
C LYS A 23 18.75 -16.46 5.97
N ALA A 24 17.44 -16.54 5.82
CA ALA A 24 16.63 -15.62 5.05
C ALA A 24 15.97 -14.61 6.01
N GLY A 25 16.66 -13.49 6.24
CA GLY A 25 15.97 -12.28 6.70
C GLY A 25 14.93 -11.84 5.65
N GLY A 26 13.81 -11.27 6.10
CA GLY A 26 12.84 -10.63 5.20
C GLY A 26 11.56 -11.43 4.89
N PHE A 27 11.39 -12.67 5.37
CA PHE A 27 10.10 -13.39 5.24
C PHE A 27 8.96 -12.64 5.95
N ARG A 28 9.17 -12.21 7.20
CA ARG A 28 8.20 -11.38 7.94
C ARG A 28 7.87 -10.08 7.19
N GLN A 29 8.89 -9.43 6.62
CA GLN A 29 8.69 -8.19 5.86
C GLN A 29 7.92 -8.42 4.55
N ALA A 30 8.16 -9.55 3.87
CA ALA A 30 7.42 -9.95 2.68
C ALA A 30 5.96 -10.29 3.00
N MET A 31 5.70 -11.00 4.10
CA MET A 31 4.35 -11.27 4.62
C MET A 31 3.61 -9.96 4.93
N GLU A 32 4.24 -9.04 5.65
CA GLU A 32 3.63 -7.76 6.02
C GLU A 32 3.37 -6.88 4.80
N ARG A 33 4.27 -6.89 3.82
CA ARG A 33 4.07 -6.18 2.55
C ARG A 33 2.88 -6.76 1.78
N ARG A 34 2.76 -8.09 1.70
CA ARG A 34 1.60 -8.75 1.06
C ARG A 34 0.30 -8.33 1.73
N ARG A 35 0.24 -8.43 3.07
CA ARG A 35 -0.94 -8.07 3.86
C ARG A 35 -1.40 -6.65 3.58
N ARG A 36 -0.48 -5.68 3.65
CA ARG A 36 -0.79 -4.26 3.38
C ARG A 36 -1.35 -4.02 1.98
N VAL A 37 -0.79 -4.70 0.97
CA VAL A 37 -1.25 -4.54 -0.42
C VAL A 37 -2.63 -5.15 -0.62
N VAL A 38 -2.90 -6.31 -0.04
CA VAL A 38 -4.23 -6.95 -0.07
C VAL A 38 -5.25 -6.03 0.60
N THR A 39 -5.01 -5.57 1.83
CA THR A 39 -5.92 -4.67 2.55
C THR A 39 -6.21 -3.40 1.76
N ARG A 40 -5.20 -2.74 1.19
CA ARG A 40 -5.41 -1.53 0.40
C ARG A 40 -6.26 -1.78 -0.84
N LEU A 41 -6.06 -2.90 -1.53
CA LEU A 41 -6.84 -3.24 -2.72
C LEU A 41 -8.28 -3.62 -2.37
N SER A 42 -8.50 -4.32 -1.25
CA SER A 42 -9.83 -4.62 -0.74
C SER A 42 -10.60 -3.34 -0.38
N ASN A 43 -9.96 -2.38 0.31
CA ASN A 43 -10.59 -1.11 0.66
C ASN A 43 -10.97 -0.29 -0.59
N ALA A 44 -10.10 -0.28 -1.61
CA ALA A 44 -10.41 0.39 -2.88
C ALA A 44 -11.58 -0.29 -3.62
N ALA A 45 -11.65 -1.62 -3.59
CA ALA A 45 -12.78 -2.35 -4.15
C ALA A 45 -14.08 -2.07 -3.38
N GLU A 46 -14.01 -1.96 -2.06
CA GLU A 46 -15.15 -1.59 -1.21
C GLU A 46 -15.71 -0.21 -1.56
N GLU A 47 -14.84 0.78 -1.74
CA GLU A 47 -15.24 2.13 -2.13
C GLU A 47 -15.98 2.12 -3.47
N ILE A 48 -15.41 1.47 -4.50
CA ILE A 48 -16.02 1.35 -5.83
C ILE A 48 -17.37 0.64 -5.79
N LEU A 49 -17.48 -0.43 -5.00
CA LEU A 49 -18.72 -1.20 -4.88
C LEU A 49 -19.80 -0.46 -4.10
N ARG A 50 -19.42 0.31 -3.08
CA ARG A 50 -20.34 1.18 -2.34
C ARG A 50 -20.92 2.26 -3.27
N ASP A 51 -20.07 2.91 -4.05
CA ASP A 51 -20.47 3.97 -4.98
C ASP A 51 -21.40 3.47 -6.09
N SER A 52 -21.27 2.19 -6.47
CA SER A 52 -22.12 1.54 -7.46
C SER A 52 -23.35 0.83 -6.87
N GLY A 53 -23.55 0.85 -5.54
CA GLY A 53 -24.68 0.21 -4.86
C GLY A 53 -24.60 -1.33 -4.78
N HIS A 54 -23.45 -1.93 -5.09
CA HIS A 54 -23.23 -3.39 -5.09
C HIS A 54 -22.33 -3.87 -3.92
N GLY A 55 -22.03 -2.99 -2.96
CA GLY A 55 -21.21 -3.31 -1.79
C GLY A 55 -21.97 -4.12 -0.75
N SER A 56 -21.88 -5.45 -0.82
CA SER A 56 -22.30 -6.34 0.28
C SER A 56 -21.09 -6.95 0.98
N PRO A 57 -21.16 -7.24 2.30
CA PRO A 57 -20.04 -7.83 3.04
C PRO A 57 -19.49 -9.12 2.42
N GLY A 58 -20.38 -10.00 1.91
CA GLY A 58 -19.96 -11.25 1.27
C GLY A 58 -19.16 -11.05 -0.02
N VAL A 59 -19.47 -10.00 -0.80
CA VAL A 59 -18.71 -9.64 -2.01
C VAL A 59 -17.31 -9.11 -1.64
N LEU A 60 -17.20 -8.34 -0.55
CA LEU A 60 -15.91 -7.82 -0.08
C LEU A 60 -14.99 -8.91 0.44
N ASP A 61 -15.56 -9.88 1.17
CA ASP A 61 -14.83 -11.05 1.65
C ASP A 61 -14.30 -11.89 0.48
N ALA A 62 -15.13 -12.10 -0.55
CA ALA A 62 -14.73 -12.86 -1.72
C ALA A 62 -13.67 -12.16 -2.59
N ILE A 63 -13.73 -10.84 -2.69
CA ILE A 63 -12.70 -10.03 -3.36
C ILE A 63 -11.38 -10.11 -2.58
N SER A 64 -11.44 -10.02 -1.26
CA SER A 64 -10.26 -10.16 -0.41
C SER A 64 -9.63 -11.55 -0.55
N ALA A 65 -10.45 -12.61 -0.51
CA ALA A 65 -10.02 -13.98 -0.75
C ALA A 65 -9.37 -14.17 -2.12
N THR A 66 -9.93 -13.53 -3.16
CA THR A 66 -9.40 -13.54 -4.52
C THR A 66 -8.04 -12.84 -4.62
N PHE A 67 -7.86 -11.69 -3.94
CA PHE A 67 -6.55 -11.02 -3.89
C PHE A 67 -5.51 -11.82 -3.10
N GLU A 68 -5.93 -12.52 -2.06
CA GLU A 68 -5.06 -13.47 -1.36
C GLU A 68 -4.63 -14.63 -2.28
N ALA A 69 -5.56 -15.24 -3.01
CA ALA A 69 -5.27 -16.29 -3.98
C ALA A 69 -4.32 -15.78 -5.09
N ALA A 70 -4.61 -14.62 -5.68
CA ALA A 70 -3.75 -13.99 -6.69
C ALA A 70 -2.35 -13.65 -6.17
N SER A 71 -2.19 -13.40 -4.87
CA SER A 71 -0.87 -13.17 -4.28
C SER A 71 -0.04 -14.44 -4.14
N LEU A 72 -0.67 -15.62 -4.17
CA LEU A 72 -0.04 -16.92 -3.96
C LEU A 72 0.11 -17.69 -5.27
N ASP A 73 -0.85 -17.57 -6.19
CA ASP A 73 -0.90 -18.25 -7.47
C ASP A 73 -0.74 -17.28 -8.66
N GLU A 74 0.21 -17.58 -9.55
CA GLU A 74 0.52 -16.72 -10.71
C GLU A 74 -0.58 -16.79 -11.78
N SER A 75 -1.25 -17.95 -11.92
CA SER A 75 -2.31 -18.10 -12.92
C SER A 75 -3.54 -17.25 -12.57
N THR A 76 -3.92 -17.24 -11.29
CA THR A 76 -4.98 -16.40 -10.73
C THR A 76 -4.60 -14.92 -10.84
N ALA A 77 -3.35 -14.58 -10.54
CA ALA A 77 -2.81 -13.23 -10.71
C ALA A 77 -2.96 -12.67 -12.13
N GLU A 78 -2.65 -13.47 -13.15
CA GLU A 78 -2.80 -13.08 -14.55
C GLU A 78 -4.27 -12.87 -14.93
N GLN A 79 -5.17 -13.74 -14.45
CA GLN A 79 -6.60 -13.60 -14.71
C GLN A 79 -7.18 -12.33 -14.08
N VAL A 80 -6.83 -12.04 -12.82
CA VAL A 80 -7.24 -10.80 -12.15
C VAL A 80 -6.62 -9.58 -12.85
N ARG A 81 -5.36 -9.65 -13.30
CA ARG A 81 -4.70 -8.54 -14.00
C ARG A 81 -5.38 -8.26 -15.33
N ALA A 82 -5.78 -9.31 -16.04
CA ALA A 82 -6.45 -9.20 -17.32
C ALA A 82 -7.94 -8.84 -17.22
N GLY A 83 -8.50 -8.73 -16.00
CA GLY A 83 -9.93 -8.52 -15.79
C GLY A 83 -10.79 -9.67 -16.32
N ARG A 84 -10.24 -10.89 -16.43
CA ARG A 84 -10.91 -12.06 -17.01
C ARG A 84 -11.39 -13.06 -15.96
N LEU A 85 -11.45 -12.65 -14.70
CA LEU A 85 -11.89 -13.54 -13.63
C LEU A 85 -13.40 -13.77 -13.73
N SER A 86 -13.79 -14.95 -14.19
CA SER A 86 -15.20 -15.31 -14.40
C SER A 86 -15.93 -15.75 -13.13
N LYS A 87 -15.18 -16.12 -12.08
CA LYS A 87 -15.70 -16.54 -10.76
C LYS A 87 -14.69 -16.16 -9.67
N GLU A 88 -15.19 -15.82 -8.50
CA GLU A 88 -14.37 -15.56 -7.31
C GLU A 88 -13.52 -16.79 -6.96
N VAL A 89 -12.28 -16.55 -6.54
CA VAL A 89 -11.34 -17.62 -6.18
C VAL A 89 -11.19 -17.61 -4.67
N ALA A 90 -11.57 -18.71 -4.02
CA ALA A 90 -11.36 -18.87 -2.59
C ALA A 90 -9.87 -18.82 -2.25
N ALA A 91 -9.53 -18.17 -1.14
CA ALA A 91 -8.16 -18.20 -0.62
C ALA A 91 -7.76 -19.67 -0.37
N PRO A 92 -6.53 -20.10 -0.73
CA PRO A 92 -6.05 -21.42 -0.40
C PRO A 92 -6.15 -21.64 1.12
N ALA A 93 -6.86 -22.67 1.56
CA ALA A 93 -6.93 -23.02 2.96
C ALA A 93 -5.57 -23.58 3.43
N GLY A 94 -4.93 -22.91 4.40
CA GLY A 94 -3.67 -23.32 5.00
C GLY A 94 -2.41 -22.72 4.37
N PHE A 95 -1.24 -23.03 4.95
CA PHE A 95 0.05 -22.77 4.31
C PHE A 95 -0.02 -23.41 2.93
N GLY A 96 0.07 -22.58 1.88
CA GLY A 96 -0.21 -22.96 0.50
C GLY A 96 0.38 -24.31 0.10
N PRO A 97 -0.21 -24.98 -0.90
CA PRO A 97 0.09 -26.37 -1.19
C PRO A 97 1.61 -26.56 -1.25
N ALA A 98 2.07 -27.60 -0.57
CA ALA A 98 3.43 -28.11 -0.71
C ALA A 98 3.62 -28.69 -2.13
N SER A 99 3.34 -27.92 -3.17
CA SER A 99 3.49 -28.24 -4.60
C SER A 99 4.96 -28.36 -5.01
N GLY A 100 5.87 -28.55 -4.06
CA GLY A 100 7.27 -28.88 -4.30
C GLY A 100 7.57 -30.38 -4.23
N LEU A 101 6.56 -31.24 -4.02
CA LEU A 101 6.71 -32.69 -4.00
C LEU A 101 5.88 -33.32 -5.12
N GLU A 102 6.26 -33.05 -6.36
CA GLU A 102 5.91 -33.94 -7.46
C GLU A 102 6.92 -35.11 -7.46
N LEU A 103 6.48 -36.27 -6.98
CA LEU A 103 7.19 -37.53 -7.13
C LEU A 103 7.21 -37.88 -8.62
N ILE A 104 8.34 -37.64 -9.29
CA ILE A 104 8.61 -38.23 -10.61
C ILE A 104 8.89 -39.73 -10.41
N PRO A 105 8.07 -40.65 -10.94
CA PRO A 105 8.39 -42.07 -10.92
C PRO A 105 9.58 -42.35 -11.85
N GLY A 106 10.43 -43.28 -11.43
CA GLY A 106 11.76 -43.55 -11.99
C GLY A 106 11.88 -43.67 -13.52
N GLY A 107 13.02 -43.19 -14.03
CA GLY A 107 13.56 -43.53 -15.33
C GLY A 107 15.04 -43.86 -15.20
N ALA A 108 15.38 -45.11 -15.46
CA ALA A 108 16.75 -45.61 -15.46
C ALA A 108 17.54 -45.09 -16.69
N GLY A 109 18.84 -44.85 -16.49
CA GLY A 109 19.88 -45.00 -17.50
C GLY A 109 20.14 -43.82 -18.43
N THR A 110 21.26 -43.12 -18.25
CA THR A 110 22.47 -43.28 -19.06
C THR A 110 23.53 -42.26 -18.62
N GLU A 111 24.75 -42.75 -18.35
CA GLU A 111 25.93 -41.91 -18.17
C GLU A 111 26.32 -41.29 -19.53
N GLU A 112 26.20 -39.97 -19.65
CA GLU A 112 26.80 -39.22 -20.76
C GLU A 112 28.14 -38.59 -20.34
N LYS A 113 29.15 -38.84 -21.16
CA LYS A 113 30.53 -38.36 -21.02
C LYS A 113 30.62 -36.82 -21.03
N PRO A 114 31.62 -36.22 -20.35
CA PRO A 114 31.73 -34.77 -20.24
C PRO A 114 32.18 -34.16 -21.57
N SER A 115 31.30 -33.39 -22.18
CA SER A 115 31.60 -32.55 -23.34
C SER A 115 32.14 -31.18 -22.88
N LYS A 116 33.03 -30.60 -23.69
CA LYS A 116 33.85 -29.38 -23.44
C LYS A 116 33.03 -28.14 -23.00
N PRO A 117 33.68 -27.11 -22.41
CA PRO A 117 32.99 -25.96 -21.80
C PRO A 117 32.25 -25.16 -22.87
N ASP A 118 30.92 -25.19 -22.81
CA ASP A 118 30.05 -24.49 -23.74
C ASP A 118 30.05 -22.98 -23.43
N HIS A 119 30.55 -22.18 -24.36
CA HIS A 119 30.55 -20.72 -24.28
C HIS A 119 29.14 -20.14 -24.00
N SER A 120 28.07 -20.86 -24.36
CA SER A 120 26.69 -20.49 -24.08
C SER A 120 26.38 -20.32 -22.58
N ARG A 121 27.00 -21.13 -21.72
CA ARG A 121 26.79 -21.04 -20.25
C ARG A 121 27.40 -19.80 -19.65
N GLN A 122 28.49 -19.30 -20.25
CA GLN A 122 29.18 -18.12 -19.75
C GLN A 122 28.40 -16.84 -20.07
N ASP A 123 27.77 -16.77 -21.24
CA ASP A 123 26.93 -15.65 -21.65
C ASP A 123 25.62 -15.62 -20.85
N ALA A 124 24.97 -16.78 -20.67
CA ALA A 124 23.79 -16.89 -19.80
C ALA A 124 24.08 -16.45 -18.36
N ALA A 125 25.26 -16.78 -17.82
CA ALA A 125 25.67 -16.35 -16.49
C ALA A 125 25.92 -14.84 -16.39
N ARG A 126 26.44 -14.20 -17.45
CA ARG A 126 26.62 -12.75 -17.52
C ARG A 126 25.28 -12.02 -17.60
N GLU A 127 24.37 -12.50 -18.43
CA GLU A 127 23.03 -11.95 -18.58
C GLU A 127 22.23 -12.05 -17.27
N ALA A 128 22.27 -13.21 -16.62
CA ALA A 128 21.63 -13.40 -15.31
C ALA A 128 22.17 -12.43 -14.24
N ARG A 129 23.48 -12.16 -14.24
CA ARG A 129 24.10 -11.17 -13.33
C ARG A 129 23.67 -9.74 -13.65
N SER A 130 23.60 -9.39 -14.93
CA SER A 130 23.11 -8.08 -15.38
C SER A 130 21.67 -7.83 -14.94
N LEU A 131 20.80 -8.80 -15.18
CA LEU A 131 19.39 -8.75 -14.77
C LEU A 131 19.24 -8.68 -13.25
N ALA A 132 20.04 -9.45 -12.50
CA ALA A 132 20.05 -9.39 -11.04
C ALA A 132 20.47 -8.02 -10.51
N ASN A 133 21.48 -7.40 -11.13
CA ASN A 133 21.96 -6.06 -10.77
C ASN A 133 20.91 -4.99 -11.09
N ALA A 134 20.29 -5.04 -12.27
CA ALA A 134 19.21 -4.14 -12.67
C ALA A 134 18.01 -4.26 -11.72
N ALA A 135 17.60 -5.49 -11.38
CA ALA A 135 16.55 -5.73 -10.40
C ALA A 135 16.92 -5.20 -9.00
N GLY A 136 18.18 -5.33 -8.59
CA GLY A 136 18.68 -4.76 -7.34
C GLY A 136 18.65 -3.24 -7.31
N GLN A 137 19.02 -2.58 -8.41
CA GLN A 137 18.95 -1.12 -8.55
C GLN A 137 17.51 -0.63 -8.55
N ALA A 138 16.62 -1.26 -9.33
CA ALA A 138 15.20 -0.93 -9.38
C ALA A 138 14.54 -1.05 -8.00
N ARG A 139 14.89 -2.11 -7.22
CA ARG A 139 14.41 -2.26 -5.84
C ARG A 139 14.89 -1.14 -4.93
N ARG A 140 16.17 -0.74 -5.02
CA ARG A 140 16.70 0.38 -4.22
C ARG A 140 16.03 1.70 -4.57
N GLN A 141 15.79 1.96 -5.85
CA GLN A 141 15.05 3.15 -6.29
C GLN A 141 13.62 3.15 -5.78
N ALA A 142 12.92 2.01 -5.86
CA ALA A 142 11.56 1.88 -5.35
C ALA A 142 11.47 2.10 -3.83
N ILE A 143 12.46 1.62 -3.06
CA ILE A 143 12.53 1.87 -1.61
C ILE A 143 12.72 3.37 -1.33
N LYS A 144 13.68 4.01 -2.01
CA LYS A 144 13.93 5.45 -1.84
C LYS A 144 12.71 6.30 -2.20
N ALA A 145 12.09 6.03 -3.34
CA ALA A 145 10.88 6.73 -3.78
C ALA A 145 9.73 6.58 -2.77
N ARG A 146 9.61 5.40 -2.14
CA ARG A 146 8.62 5.17 -1.10
C ARG A 146 8.93 5.94 0.18
N GLU A 147 10.17 5.93 0.64
CA GLU A 147 10.58 6.73 1.81
C GLU A 147 10.38 8.24 1.57
N GLU A 148 10.62 8.72 0.36
CA GLU A 148 10.36 10.11 -0.02
C GLU A 148 8.86 10.42 -0.01
N ALA A 149 8.03 9.52 -0.53
CA ALA A 149 6.57 9.64 -0.48
C ALA A 149 6.05 9.66 0.97
N ASP A 150 6.49 8.73 1.81
CA ASP A 150 6.09 8.65 3.22
C ASP A 150 6.48 9.94 3.98
N ARG A 151 7.67 10.50 3.70
CA ARG A 151 8.10 11.79 4.27
C ARG A 151 7.27 12.97 3.76
N ALA A 152 6.92 12.98 2.47
CA ALA A 152 6.11 14.03 1.88
C ALA A 152 4.68 14.01 2.46
N GLU A 153 4.10 12.83 2.67
CA GLU A 153 2.79 12.65 3.30
C GLU A 153 2.80 13.13 4.75
N ALA A 154 3.78 12.71 5.56
CA ALA A 154 3.91 13.17 6.94
C ALA A 154 4.06 14.70 7.03
N LYS A 155 4.80 15.32 6.09
CA LYS A 155 4.91 16.78 6.00
C LYS A 155 3.58 17.43 5.64
N ALA A 156 2.84 16.86 4.68
CA ALA A 156 1.55 17.38 4.27
C ALA A 156 0.53 17.34 5.42
N ASP A 157 0.50 16.25 6.19
CA ASP A 157 -0.41 16.13 7.34
C ASP A 157 -0.06 17.10 8.46
N ARG A 158 1.23 17.30 8.75
CA ARG A 158 1.67 18.33 9.69
C ARG A 158 1.22 19.73 9.25
N LEU A 159 1.43 20.07 7.96
CA LEU A 159 1.00 21.36 7.43
C LEU A 159 -0.52 21.56 7.48
N LYS A 160 -1.30 20.49 7.26
CA LYS A 160 -2.77 20.54 7.42
C LYS A 160 -3.17 20.81 8.87
N GLN A 161 -2.53 20.15 9.84
CA GLN A 161 -2.80 20.37 11.27
C GLN A 161 -2.44 21.79 11.69
N GLU A 162 -1.28 22.29 11.26
CA GLU A 162 -0.85 23.68 11.51
C GLU A 162 -1.83 24.69 10.88
N ALA A 163 -2.28 24.44 9.65
CA ALA A 163 -3.27 25.29 8.98
C ALA A 163 -4.63 25.29 9.69
N GLU A 164 -5.08 24.14 10.21
CA GLU A 164 -6.35 24.07 10.93
C GLU A 164 -6.26 24.75 12.31
N ALA A 165 -5.15 24.58 13.03
CA ALA A 165 -4.89 25.30 14.28
C ALA A 165 -4.90 26.82 14.05
N ALA A 166 -4.19 27.29 13.02
CA ALA A 166 -4.17 28.70 12.66
C ALA A 166 -5.57 29.25 12.28
N ARG A 167 -6.41 28.42 11.62
CA ARG A 167 -7.80 28.80 11.31
C ARG A 167 -8.66 28.92 12.56
N ILE A 168 -8.49 28.03 13.54
CA ILE A 168 -9.21 28.09 14.82
C ILE A 168 -8.81 29.37 15.56
N GLU A 169 -7.51 29.62 15.69
CA GLU A 169 -6.98 30.83 16.34
C GLU A 169 -7.47 32.11 15.66
N ALA A 170 -7.43 32.16 14.32
CA ALA A 170 -7.95 33.30 13.57
C ALA A 170 -9.46 33.53 13.80
N ARG A 171 -10.25 32.46 13.94
CA ARG A 171 -11.69 32.55 14.25
C ARG A 171 -11.92 33.08 15.66
N GLU A 172 -11.15 32.63 16.63
CA GLU A 172 -11.24 33.11 18.02
C GLU A 172 -10.82 34.58 18.13
N ALA A 173 -9.71 34.96 17.52
CA ALA A 173 -9.26 36.34 17.46
C ALA A 173 -10.30 37.25 16.78
N SER A 174 -10.93 36.79 15.70
CA SER A 174 -12.01 37.53 15.03
C SER A 174 -13.25 37.69 15.90
N ARG A 175 -13.64 36.66 16.66
CA ARG A 175 -14.75 36.76 17.62
C ARG A 175 -14.45 37.78 18.70
N TRP A 176 -13.28 37.69 19.32
CA TRP A 176 -12.85 38.62 20.36
C TRP A 176 -12.82 40.07 19.86
N ALA A 177 -12.32 40.31 18.64
CA ALA A 177 -12.32 41.64 18.04
C ALA A 177 -13.74 42.20 17.87
N ARG A 178 -14.70 41.38 17.41
CA ARG A 178 -16.11 41.78 17.28
C ARG A 178 -16.79 42.08 18.61
N ASP A 179 -16.47 41.29 19.64
CA ASP A 179 -17.00 41.50 20.99
C ASP A 179 -16.49 42.84 21.55
N ARG A 180 -15.19 43.14 21.38
CA ARG A 180 -14.58 44.42 21.77
C ARG A 180 -15.16 45.61 21.02
N GLU A 181 -15.39 45.47 19.71
CA GLU A 181 -16.03 46.51 18.90
C GLU A 181 -17.48 46.77 19.36
N SER A 182 -18.21 45.70 19.70
CA SER A 182 -19.58 45.80 20.22
C SER A 182 -19.61 46.48 21.60
N GLU A 183 -18.68 46.15 22.48
CA GLU A 183 -18.52 46.80 23.79
C GLU A 183 -18.19 48.29 23.63
N ALA A 184 -17.24 48.63 22.76
CA ALA A 184 -16.87 50.02 22.50
C ALA A 184 -18.04 50.83 21.94
N THR A 185 -18.80 50.26 21.01
CA THR A 185 -19.99 50.88 20.42
C THR A 185 -21.07 51.14 21.48
N ARG A 186 -21.29 50.19 22.40
CA ARG A 186 -22.23 50.34 23.52
C ARG A 186 -21.78 51.43 24.48
N ALA A 187 -20.51 51.43 24.88
CA ALA A 187 -19.95 52.43 25.77
C ALA A 187 -20.05 53.85 25.17
N GLN A 188 -19.75 54.01 23.88
CA GLN A 188 -19.92 55.28 23.17
C GLN A 188 -21.39 55.72 23.16
N SER A 189 -22.31 54.82 22.84
CA SER A 189 -23.75 55.12 22.84
C SER A 189 -24.29 55.48 24.23
N GLU A 190 -23.73 54.93 25.30
CA GLU A 190 -24.06 55.30 26.68
C GLU A 190 -23.48 56.67 27.05
N ALA A 191 -22.23 56.94 26.69
CA ALA A 191 -21.61 58.25 26.89
C ALA A 191 -22.38 59.37 26.17
N ASP A 192 -22.76 59.16 24.91
CA ASP A 192 -23.55 60.12 24.12
C ASP A 192 -24.92 60.39 24.76
N ARG A 193 -25.58 59.33 25.28
CA ARG A 193 -26.85 59.46 25.98
C ARG A 193 -26.72 60.22 27.30
N ALA A 194 -25.62 60.00 28.04
CA ALA A 194 -25.34 60.73 29.28
C ALA A 194 -25.07 62.22 29.01
N ALA A 195 -24.27 62.53 27.98
CA ALA A 195 -23.99 63.91 27.56
C ALA A 195 -25.28 64.66 27.19
N ARG A 196 -26.13 64.06 26.35
CA ARG A 196 -27.44 64.64 25.96
C ARG A 196 -28.39 64.87 27.14
N ARG A 197 -28.29 64.06 28.20
CA ARG A 197 -29.09 64.26 29.43
C ARG A 197 -28.56 65.43 30.25
N ALA A 198 -27.23 65.59 30.33
CA ALA A 198 -26.62 66.71 31.05
C ALA A 198 -26.86 68.06 30.37
N GLU A 199 -27.02 68.08 29.04
CA GLU A 199 -27.30 69.28 28.25
C GLU A 199 -28.79 69.71 28.22
N ARG A 200 -29.70 68.91 28.80
CA ARG A 200 -31.13 69.29 28.91
C ARG A 200 -31.35 70.01 30.26
N PRO A 201 -31.48 71.35 30.28
CA PRO A 201 -31.77 72.13 31.49
C PRO A 201 -33.18 71.86 32.05
#